data_AF-A0A849ZTZ9-F1
#
_entry.id   AF-A0A849ZTZ9-F1
#
_cell.length_a   1.000
_cell.length_b   1.000
_cell.length_c   1.000
_cell.angle_alpha   90.00
_cell.angle_beta   90.00
_cell.angle_gamma   90.00
#
_symmetry.space_group_name_H-M   'P 1'
#
loop_
_entity.id
_entity.type
_entity.pdbx_description
1 polymer ?
#
loop_
_entity_poly.entity_id
_entity_poly.type
_entity_poly.pdbx_seq_one_letter_code
_entity_poly.pdbx_strand_id
1 'polypeptide(L)'
;MPPRSAPLLASTNGDRVDTKRQVRRNRVLQAVIHQGPISKFDLAKRLNYTAPSAGETVDELERLGLIRRSGVVRTAVGRRPVLFEVRA
;
A
#
# COMPACT_ATOMS: atom_id res chain seq x y z
N MET A 1 26.11 -48.86 1.65
CA MET A 1 26.82 -47.69 1.09
C MET A 1 25.81 -46.86 0.28
N PRO A 2 25.51 -45.60 0.64
CA PRO A 2 24.55 -44.77 -0.10
C PRO A 2 25.25 -43.92 -1.18
N PRO A 3 24.64 -43.67 -2.35
CA PRO A 3 25.04 -42.58 -3.23
C PRO A 3 24.31 -41.27 -2.89
N ARG A 4 25.13 -40.30 -2.48
CA ARG A 4 25.15 -38.89 -2.92
C ARG A 4 23.83 -38.19 -3.27
N SER A 5 23.50 -37.24 -2.38
CA SER A 5 23.05 -35.88 -2.72
C SER A 5 21.64 -35.72 -3.29
N ALA A 6 20.67 -35.56 -2.40
CA ALA A 6 19.46 -34.82 -2.70
C ALA A 6 19.76 -33.30 -2.68
N PRO A 7 19.48 -32.53 -3.75
CA PRO A 7 19.47 -31.08 -3.64
C PRO A 7 18.17 -30.64 -2.96
N LEU A 8 18.32 -30.05 -1.78
CA LEU A 8 17.34 -29.21 -1.10
C LEU A 8 17.03 -27.99 -1.99
N LEU A 9 15.94 -28.03 -2.76
CA LEU A 9 15.32 -26.83 -3.34
C LEU A 9 14.06 -26.52 -2.55
N ALA A 10 14.27 -25.94 -1.37
CA ALA A 10 13.23 -25.29 -0.61
C ALA A 10 13.02 -23.86 -1.12
N SER A 11 11.75 -23.54 -1.39
CA SER A 11 11.13 -22.23 -1.14
C SER A 11 11.42 -21.06 -2.09
N THR A 12 10.87 -21.10 -3.31
CA THR A 12 10.80 -19.93 -4.22
C THR A 12 9.44 -19.22 -4.24
N ASN A 13 8.53 -19.51 -3.30
CA ASN A 13 7.21 -18.86 -3.26
C ASN A 13 7.10 -17.64 -2.34
N GLY A 14 8.03 -17.42 -1.40
CA GLY A 14 7.98 -16.29 -0.45
C GLY A 14 8.43 -14.94 -1.04
N ASP A 15 9.45 -14.96 -1.90
CA ASP A 15 10.13 -13.75 -2.40
C ASP A 15 9.25 -12.86 -3.31
N ARG A 16 8.37 -13.48 -4.10
CA ARG A 16 7.57 -12.77 -5.10
C ARG A 16 6.42 -11.96 -4.51
N VAL A 17 5.88 -12.38 -3.38
CA VAL A 17 4.72 -11.75 -2.75
C VAL A 17 5.15 -10.54 -1.92
N ASP A 18 6.29 -10.67 -1.23
CA ASP A 18 6.85 -9.59 -0.41
C ASP A 18 7.26 -8.40 -1.28
N THR A 19 7.97 -8.68 -2.38
CA THR A 19 8.39 -7.65 -3.36
C THR A 19 7.20 -6.86 -3.91
N LYS A 20 6.10 -7.52 -4.30
CA LYS A 20 4.93 -6.83 -4.84
C LYS A 20 4.22 -5.98 -3.80
N ARG A 21 4.16 -6.42 -2.54
CA ARG A 21 3.55 -5.64 -1.45
C ARG A 21 4.42 -4.43 -1.11
N GLN A 22 5.74 -4.60 -1.07
CA GLN A 22 6.70 -3.53 -0.83
C GLN A 22 6.66 -2.46 -1.93
N VAL A 23 6.61 -2.85 -3.21
CA VAL A 23 6.48 -1.92 -4.34
C VAL A 23 5.17 -1.13 -4.27
N ARG A 24 4.05 -1.80 -3.94
CA ARG A 24 2.76 -1.13 -3.77
C ARG A 24 2.81 -0.09 -2.65
N ARG A 25 3.35 -0.47 -1.48
CA ARG A 25 3.49 0.44 -0.34
C ARG A 25 4.31 1.69 -0.70
N ASN A 26 5.44 1.50 -1.38
CA ASN A 26 6.28 2.60 -1.82
C ASN A 26 5.54 3.53 -2.80
N ARG A 27 4.79 2.96 -3.76
CA ARG A 27 3.97 3.76 -4.69
C ARG A 27 2.86 4.55 -3.99
N VAL A 28 2.17 3.95 -3.01
CA VAL A 28 1.16 4.67 -2.21
C VAL A 28 1.82 5.82 -1.47
N LEU A 29 2.93 5.58 -0.78
CA LEU A 29 3.63 6.60 -0.02
C LEU A 29 4.10 7.77 -0.92
N GLN A 30 4.74 7.46 -2.04
CA GLN A 30 5.13 8.45 -3.04
C GLN A 30 3.93 9.26 -3.55
N ALA A 31 2.80 8.61 -3.82
CA ALA A 31 1.60 9.32 -4.25
C ALA A 31 1.10 10.32 -3.19
N VAL A 32 1.11 9.95 -1.90
CA VAL A 32 0.74 10.87 -0.81
C VAL A 32 1.75 12.01 -0.66
N ILE A 33 3.05 11.75 -0.85
CA ILE A 33 4.11 12.78 -0.81
C ILE A 33 3.92 13.81 -1.94
N HIS A 34 3.78 13.36 -3.18
CA HIS A 34 3.78 14.24 -4.35
C HIS A 34 2.44 14.92 -4.61
N GLN A 35 1.33 14.30 -4.23
CA GLN A 35 -0.02 14.77 -4.58
C GLN A 35 -0.70 15.50 -3.41
N GLY A 36 -0.07 15.53 -2.23
CA GLY A 36 -0.60 16.16 -1.04
C GLY A 36 -1.74 15.34 -0.40
N PRO A 37 -2.68 16.00 0.30
CA PRO A 37 -3.79 15.32 0.95
C PRO A 37 -4.63 14.55 -0.08
N ILE A 38 -4.64 13.22 -0.01
CA ILE A 38 -5.31 12.36 -0.98
C ILE A 38 -6.18 11.31 -0.29
N SER A 39 -7.31 10.95 -0.90
CA SER A 39 -8.24 9.97 -0.33
C SER A 39 -7.88 8.53 -0.70
N LYS A 40 -8.27 7.56 0.14
CA LYS A 40 -8.16 6.10 -0.15
C LYS A 40 -8.70 5.73 -1.54
N PHE A 41 -9.84 6.32 -1.92
CA PHE A 41 -10.47 6.07 -3.21
C PHE A 41 -9.68 6.65 -4.39
N ASP A 42 -9.12 7.85 -4.21
CA ASP A 42 -8.34 8.51 -5.24
C ASP A 42 -6.99 7.81 -5.42
N LEU A 43 -6.35 7.38 -4.33
CA LEU A 43 -5.17 6.50 -4.34
C LEU A 43 -5.45 5.19 -5.11
N ALA A 44 -6.57 4.53 -4.82
CA ALA A 44 -6.95 3.30 -5.51
C ALA A 44 -7.13 3.51 -7.03
N LYS A 45 -7.83 4.58 -7.42
CA LYS A 45 -8.03 4.95 -8.82
C LYS A 45 -6.71 5.28 -9.53
N ARG A 46 -5.88 6.13 -8.95
CA ARG A 46 -4.63 6.60 -9.58
C ARG A 46 -3.59 5.49 -9.72
N LEU A 47 -3.50 4.62 -8.72
CA LEU A 47 -2.54 3.52 -8.72
C LEU A 47 -3.08 2.26 -9.40
N ASN A 48 -4.32 2.29 -9.89
CA ASN A 48 -5.02 1.15 -10.50
C ASN A 48 -5.03 -0.07 -9.56
N TYR A 49 -5.24 0.18 -8.27
CA TYR A 49 -5.33 -0.86 -7.24
C TYR A 49 -6.77 -1.18 -6.92
N THR A 50 -7.00 -2.43 -6.53
CA THR A 50 -8.28 -2.84 -5.98
C THR A 50 -8.56 -2.08 -4.69
N ALA A 51 -9.82 -1.72 -4.45
CA ALA A 51 -10.27 -1.06 -3.22
C ALA A 51 -9.75 -1.75 -1.94
N PRO A 52 -9.80 -3.10 -1.80
CA PRO A 52 -9.24 -3.77 -0.63
C PRO A 52 -7.72 -3.56 -0.48
N SER A 53 -6.94 -3.76 -1.55
CA SER A 53 -5.46 -3.63 -1.46
C SER A 53 -5.01 -2.20 -1.16
N ALA A 54 -5.68 -1.20 -1.73
CA ALA A 54 -5.41 0.21 -1.40
C ALA A 54 -5.77 0.50 0.07
N GLY A 55 -6.91 -0.03 0.54
CA GLY A 55 -7.34 0.08 1.93
C GLY A 55 -6.32 -0.51 2.91
N GLU A 56 -5.89 -1.76 2.69
CA GLU A 56 -4.89 -2.43 3.52
C GLU A 56 -3.55 -1.69 3.55
N THR A 57 -3.10 -1.19 2.40
CA THR A 57 -1.82 -0.46 2.31
C THR A 57 -1.89 0.87 3.05
N VAL A 58 -3.00 1.61 2.93
CA VAL A 58 -3.20 2.87 3.65
C VAL A 58 -3.34 2.63 5.15
N ASP A 59 -4.10 1.61 5.57
CA ASP A 59 -4.23 1.26 7.00
C ASP A 59 -2.87 0.91 7.62
N GLU A 60 -2.06 0.15 6.88
CA GLU A 60 -0.70 -0.18 7.31
C GLU A 60 0.19 1.06 7.40
N LEU A 61 0.18 1.94 6.40
CA LEU A 61 0.96 3.19 6.44
C LEU A 61 0.52 4.12 7.58
N GLU A 62 -0.78 4.15 7.88
CA GLU A 62 -1.36 4.90 9.01
C GLU A 62 -0.93 4.29 10.35
N ARG A 63 -0.98 2.95 10.49
CA ARG A 63 -0.50 2.21 11.67
C ARG A 63 0.99 2.40 11.91
N LEU A 64 1.79 2.43 10.84
CA LEU A 64 3.22 2.72 10.91
C LEU A 64 3.52 4.19 11.20
N GLY A 65 2.50 5.05 11.22
CA GLY A 65 2.64 6.48 11.48
C GLY A 65 3.32 7.25 10.35
N LEU A 66 3.38 6.69 9.13
CA LEU A 66 3.98 7.33 7.96
C LEU A 66 3.03 8.33 7.29
N ILE A 67 1.74 8.07 7.41
CA ILE A 67 0.67 8.97 6.96
C ILE A 67 -0.29 9.25 8.11
N ARG A 68 -0.96 10.40 8.05
CA ARG A 68 -2.01 10.80 9.00
C ARG A 68 -3.23 11.29 8.26
N ARG A 69 -4.37 11.29 8.92
CA ARG A 69 -5.59 11.92 8.39
C ARG A 69 -5.40 13.43 8.42
N SER A 70 -5.44 14.05 7.24
CA SER A 70 -5.34 15.50 7.06
C SER A 70 -6.67 16.20 7.31
N GLY A 71 -7.79 15.52 7.03
CA GLY A 71 -9.14 16.04 7.20
C GLY A 71 -10.16 15.36 6.29
N VAL A 72 -11.34 15.96 6.17
CA VAL A 72 -12.41 15.53 5.25
C VAL A 72 -12.67 16.64 4.25
N VAL A 73 -12.65 16.31 2.95
CA VAL A 73 -13.06 17.27 1.92
C VAL A 73 -14.58 17.36 1.90
N ARG A 74 -15.11 18.58 1.89
CA ARG A 74 -16.50 18.83 1.52
C ARG A 74 -16.62 18.69 0.00
N THR A 75 -17.07 17.54 -0.46
CA THR A 75 -17.50 17.35 -1.85
C THR A 75 -18.90 17.93 -2.04
N ALA A 76 -19.14 18.55 -3.20
CA ALA A 76 -20.41 19.22 -3.53
C ALA A 76 -21.62 18.26 -3.55
N VAL A 77 -21.38 16.96 -3.75
CA VAL A 77 -22.41 15.92 -3.80
C VAL A 77 -21.84 14.62 -3.20
N GLY A 78 -22.49 14.07 -2.16
CA GLY A 78 -22.24 12.71 -1.67
C GLY A 78 -21.17 12.54 -0.58
N ARG A 79 -20.60 11.32 -0.50
CA ARG A 79 -19.73 10.85 0.60
C ARG A 79 -18.52 11.77 0.79
N ARG A 80 -18.17 12.05 2.06
CA ARG A 80 -17.02 12.86 2.48
C ARG A 80 -15.76 12.00 2.51
N PRO A 81 -14.86 12.10 1.53
CA PRO A 81 -13.68 11.26 1.52
C PRO A 81 -12.66 11.81 2.53
N VAL A 82 -12.11 10.90 3.34
CA VAL A 82 -11.03 11.22 4.28
C VAL A 82 -9.74 11.37 3.51
N LEU A 83 -9.03 12.47 3.73
CA LEU A 83 -7.72 12.74 3.15
C LEU A 83 -6.62 12.23 4.07
N PHE A 84 -5.57 11.74 3.44
CA PHE A 84 -4.35 11.30 4.07
C PHE A 84 -3.20 12.16 3.56
N GLU A 85 -2.36 12.62 4.46
CA GLU A 85 -1.11 13.34 4.17
C GLU A 85 0.07 12.60 4.80
N VAL A 86 1.28 12.87 4.33
CA VAL A 86 2.49 12.33 4.96
C VAL A 86 2.71 12.99 6.31
N ARG A 87 3.11 12.20 7.30
CA ARG A 87 3.57 12.72 8.57
C ARG A 87 5.01 13.22 8.38
N ALA A 88 5.19 14.54 8.35
CA ALA A 88 6.49 15.18 8.47
C ALA A 88 6.91 15.28 9.94
#